data_AF-A0A7L3MM90-F1
#
_entry.id   AF-A0A7L3MM90-F1
#
_cell.length_a   1.000
_cell.length_b   1.000
_cell.length_c   1.000
_cell.angle_alpha   90.00
_cell.angle_beta   90.00
_cell.angle_gamma   90.00
#
_symmetry.space_group_name_H-M   'P 1'
#
loop_
_entity.id
_entity.type
_entity.pdbx_description
1 polymer ?
#
loop_
_entity_poly.entity_id
_entity_poly.type
_entity_poly.pdbx_seq_one_letter_code
_entity_poly.pdbx_strand_id
1 'polypeptide(L)'
;PGLPDGTEGLCPRRDLTENPLTTLPSDSFLGFIHLQSLAVPPALECPGGSDTWQDVTVDRSSRLCQGQRNSCNTSAELAWPCPENSVCAPNGPGLIQCLCDNPFHGYKCLREGTFPMLLFGGILGTATVSLSLLLWGTQRRKAKTP
;
A
#
# COMPACT_ATOMS: atom_id res chain seq x y z
N PRO A 1 25.44 -29.07 22.08
CA PRO A 1 24.23 -29.61 21.43
C PRO A 1 23.11 -28.56 21.43
N GLY A 2 22.75 -28.09 20.24
CA GLY A 2 21.84 -26.97 20.01
C GLY A 2 22.24 -26.29 18.71
N LEU A 3 22.09 -27.01 17.60
CA LEU A 3 22.29 -26.53 16.24
C LEU A 3 21.25 -25.44 15.95
N PRO A 4 21.61 -24.24 15.46
CA PRO A 4 20.60 -23.29 15.02
C PRO A 4 19.89 -23.84 13.79
N ASP A 5 18.59 -24.05 13.93
CA ASP A 5 17.69 -24.54 12.89
C ASP A 5 17.53 -23.48 11.80
N GLY A 6 17.97 -23.83 10.58
CA GLY A 6 18.10 -22.96 9.42
C GLY A 6 16.79 -22.61 8.74
N THR A 7 15.81 -22.12 9.51
CA THR A 7 14.53 -21.62 8.99
C THR A 7 14.14 -20.27 9.61
N GLU A 8 15.11 -19.38 9.86
CA GLU A 8 14.82 -17.95 10.01
C GLU A 8 14.56 -17.37 8.62
N GLY A 9 13.29 -17.44 8.19
CA GLY A 9 12.81 -16.47 7.19
C GLY A 9 13.23 -15.08 7.67
N LEU A 10 13.92 -14.32 6.83
CA LEU A 10 14.51 -13.02 7.17
C LEU A 10 13.46 -12.11 7.80
N CYS A 11 13.39 -12.07 9.13
CA CYS A 11 12.47 -11.23 9.88
C CYS A 11 12.76 -9.77 9.49
N PRO A 12 11.78 -8.98 9.01
CA PRO A 12 12.02 -7.59 8.63
C PRO A 12 12.43 -6.78 9.86
N ARG A 13 13.74 -6.54 9.97
CA ARG A 13 14.37 -5.79 11.05
C ARG A 13 14.95 -4.50 10.50
N ARG A 14 14.68 -3.38 11.17
CA ARG A 14 15.24 -2.09 10.82
C ARG A 14 15.86 -1.44 12.05
N ASP A 15 17.12 -1.07 11.95
CA ASP A 15 17.83 -0.39 13.02
C ASP A 15 18.13 1.05 12.59
N LEU A 16 17.61 2.00 13.34
CA LEU A 16 17.76 3.42 13.11
C LEU A 16 18.58 4.11 14.20
N THR A 17 19.16 3.36 15.15
CA THR A 17 19.81 3.89 16.36
C THR A 17 20.95 4.87 16.06
N GLU A 18 21.77 4.56 15.07
CA GLU A 18 22.94 5.36 14.68
C GLU A 18 22.61 6.52 13.72
N ASN A 19 21.33 6.71 13.38
CA ASN A 19 20.93 7.82 12.52
C ASN A 19 20.73 9.10 13.33
N PRO A 20 21.14 10.27 12.81
CA PRO A 20 20.95 11.56 13.48
C PRO A 20 19.50 12.05 13.36
N LEU A 21 18.55 11.27 13.89
CA LEU A 21 17.12 11.53 13.81
C LEU A 21 16.67 12.32 15.04
N THR A 22 16.04 13.47 14.81
CA THR A 22 15.38 14.27 15.86
C THR A 22 13.87 14.05 15.90
N THR A 23 13.28 13.54 14.81
CA THR A 23 11.87 13.21 14.70
C THR A 23 11.69 11.94 13.86
N LEU A 24 10.55 11.27 14.05
CA LEU A 24 10.19 10.07 13.33
C LEU A 24 8.79 10.24 12.71
N PRO A 25 8.66 10.86 11.52
CA PRO A 25 7.36 11.11 10.92
C PRO A 25 6.69 9.79 10.51
N SER A 26 5.43 9.60 10.89
CA SER A 26 4.67 8.36 10.65
C SER A 26 4.64 7.98 9.17
N ASP A 27 4.58 8.96 8.26
CA ASP A 27 4.53 8.73 6.82
C ASP A 27 5.78 8.03 6.26
N SER A 28 6.92 8.10 6.95
CA SER A 28 8.13 7.36 6.56
C SER A 28 7.99 5.85 6.69
N PHE A 29 6.95 5.39 7.38
CA PHE A 29 6.63 3.98 7.59
C PHE A 29 5.40 3.53 6.82
N LEU A 30 4.92 4.33 5.86
CA LEU A 30 3.87 3.91 4.93
C LEU A 30 4.28 2.63 4.19
N GLY A 31 3.38 1.65 4.17
CA GLY A 31 3.60 0.34 3.54
C GLY A 31 4.45 -0.64 4.36
N PHE A 32 5.02 -0.24 5.50
CA PHE A 32 5.74 -1.16 6.39
C PHE A 32 4.75 -1.91 7.29
N ILE A 33 4.09 -2.93 6.74
CA ILE A 33 2.98 -3.66 7.40
C ILE A 33 3.41 -4.90 8.20
N HIS A 34 4.68 -5.30 8.11
CA HIS A 34 5.22 -6.52 8.74
C HIS A 34 6.57 -6.27 9.45
N LEU A 35 6.74 -5.11 10.09
CA LEU A 35 7.94 -4.86 10.89
C LEU A 35 7.91 -5.72 12.16
N GLN A 36 8.85 -6.66 12.26
CA GLN A 36 8.98 -7.50 13.44
C GLN A 36 9.84 -6.85 14.52
N SER A 37 10.83 -6.05 14.11
CA SER A 37 11.73 -5.34 15.01
C SER A 37 12.16 -3.99 14.41
N LEU A 38 12.00 -2.93 15.18
CA LEU A 38 12.46 -1.59 14.86
C LEU A 38 13.24 -1.02 16.06
N ALA A 39 14.50 -0.70 15.87
CA ALA A 39 15.29 0.03 16.87
C ALA A 39 15.39 1.50 16.47
N VAL A 40 15.15 2.40 17.42
CA VAL A 40 15.24 3.86 17.23
C VAL A 40 16.07 4.47 18.37
N PRO A 41 16.62 5.69 18.18
CA PRO A 41 17.23 6.44 19.27
C PRO A 41 16.30 6.52 20.50
N PRO A 42 16.83 6.45 21.73
CA PRO A 42 16.03 6.28 22.95
C PRO A 42 15.08 7.46 23.24
N ALA A 43 15.44 8.65 22.75
CA ALA A 43 14.63 9.87 22.85
C ALA A 43 13.40 9.86 21.92
N LEU A 44 13.38 9.01 20.89
CA LEU A 44 12.26 8.90 19.95
C LEU A 44 11.29 7.81 20.41
N GLU A 45 10.02 8.02 20.11
CA GLU A 45 8.99 7.01 20.33
C GLU A 45 8.89 6.06 19.14
N CYS A 46 8.29 4.88 19.38
CA CYS A 46 7.94 3.97 18.31
C CYS A 46 6.88 4.65 17.40
N PRO A 47 6.99 4.50 16.07
CA PRO A 47 5.99 5.04 15.16
C PRO A 47 4.62 4.43 15.46
N GLY A 48 3.56 5.25 15.44
CA GLY A 48 2.22 4.86 15.85
C GLY A 48 2.00 4.81 17.36
N GLY A 49 3.02 5.05 18.19
CA GLY A 49 2.94 4.94 19.64
C GLY A 49 3.07 3.50 20.15
N SER A 50 3.21 3.33 21.47
CA SER A 50 3.47 2.03 22.11
C SER A 50 2.38 0.98 21.86
N ASP A 51 1.13 1.41 21.76
CA ASP A 51 -0.03 0.50 21.66
C ASP A 51 -0.10 -0.24 20.33
N THR A 52 0.65 0.23 19.33
CA THR A 52 0.76 -0.37 18.00
C THR A 52 1.83 -1.46 17.91
N TRP A 53 2.51 -1.75 19.01
CA TRP A 53 3.54 -2.78 19.12
C TRP A 53 3.17 -3.80 20.19
N GLN A 54 3.65 -5.04 20.04
CA GLN A 54 3.47 -6.09 21.04
C GLN A 54 4.30 -5.81 22.29
N ASP A 55 5.54 -5.37 22.08
CA ASP A 55 6.48 -5.06 23.14
C ASP A 55 7.32 -3.84 22.76
N VAL A 56 7.60 -2.99 23.76
CA VAL A 56 8.46 -1.81 23.61
C VAL A 56 9.42 -1.78 24.79
N THR A 57 10.70 -1.99 24.51
CA THR A 57 11.77 -1.93 25.51
C THR A 57 12.64 -0.70 25.27
N VAL A 58 13.09 -0.08 26.36
CA VAL A 58 13.94 1.11 26.31
C VAL A 58 15.22 0.81 27.06
N ASP A 59 16.33 0.76 26.31
CA ASP A 59 17.68 0.65 26.84
C ASP A 59 18.39 2.01 26.77
N ARG A 60 19.62 2.09 27.32
CA ARG A 60 20.40 3.34 27.29
C ARG A 60 20.78 3.79 25.87
N SER A 61 20.96 2.84 24.96
CA SER A 61 21.41 3.10 23.59
C SER A 61 20.26 3.24 22.59
N SER A 62 19.12 2.60 22.85
CA SER A 62 18.06 2.46 21.86
C SER A 62 16.71 2.16 22.52
N ARG A 63 15.63 2.56 21.85
CA ARG A 63 14.29 2.05 22.06
C ARG A 63 14.01 0.98 21.01
N LEU A 64 13.58 -0.19 21.44
CA LEU A 64 13.27 -1.33 20.58
C LEU A 64 11.75 -1.56 20.58
N CYS A 65 11.17 -1.51 19.39
CA CYS A 65 9.75 -1.74 19.12
C CYS A 65 9.61 -3.11 18.44
N GLN A 66 8.88 -4.04 19.05
CA GLN A 66 8.78 -5.42 18.59
C GLN A 66 7.34 -5.84 18.31
N GLY A 67 7.18 -6.63 17.25
CA GLY A 67 5.91 -7.21 16.85
C GLY A 67 4.85 -6.15 16.55
N GLN A 68 4.92 -5.52 15.38
CA GLN A 68 3.88 -4.59 14.93
C GLN A 68 2.49 -5.24 15.00
N ARG A 69 1.54 -4.55 15.63
CA ARG A 69 0.13 -4.98 15.70
C ARG A 69 -0.64 -4.51 14.48
N ASN A 70 -1.65 -5.29 14.11
CA ASN A 70 -2.58 -4.90 13.06
C ASN A 70 -3.53 -3.81 13.59
N SER A 71 -3.40 -2.59 13.04
CA SER A 71 -4.23 -1.44 13.39
C SER A 71 -5.71 -1.57 13.02
N CYS A 72 -6.10 -2.57 12.22
CA CYS A 72 -7.50 -2.87 11.93
C CYS A 72 -8.17 -3.77 12.98
N ASN A 73 -7.39 -4.36 13.92
CA ASN A 73 -7.91 -5.30 14.92
C ASN A 73 -8.28 -4.61 16.25
N THR A 74 -8.42 -3.29 16.26
CA THR A 74 -8.67 -2.51 17.47
C THR A 74 -10.15 -2.59 17.86
N SER A 75 -10.42 -2.98 19.10
CA SER A 75 -11.75 -3.12 19.71
C SER A 75 -12.46 -1.79 20.01
N ALA A 76 -11.98 -0.66 19.46
CA ALA A 76 -12.60 0.64 19.64
C ALA A 76 -13.86 0.74 18.77
N GLU A 77 -14.98 0.30 19.33
CA GLU A 77 -16.36 0.23 18.85
C GLU A 77 -16.97 1.51 18.18
N LEU A 78 -16.22 2.58 17.87
CA LEU A 78 -16.86 3.88 17.55
C LEU A 78 -16.41 4.62 16.28
N ALA A 79 -15.65 4.02 15.38
CA ALA A 79 -15.62 4.49 14.01
C ALA A 79 -15.38 3.31 13.09
N TRP A 80 -16.36 2.95 12.27
CA TRP A 80 -16.09 2.12 11.11
C TRP A 80 -15.01 2.87 10.30
N PRO A 81 -13.76 2.39 10.26
CA PRO A 81 -12.65 3.20 9.77
C PRO A 81 -12.74 3.44 8.26
N CYS A 82 -13.58 2.65 7.59
CA CYS A 82 -13.70 2.60 6.15
C CYS A 82 -15.17 2.78 5.71
N PRO A 83 -15.41 3.38 4.53
CA PRO A 83 -16.75 3.52 3.97
C PRO A 83 -17.38 2.15 3.62
N GLU A 84 -18.65 2.17 3.21
CA GLU A 84 -19.32 0.98 2.67
C GLU A 84 -18.55 0.37 1.49
N ASN A 85 -18.65 -0.94 1.31
CA ASN A 85 -17.96 -1.69 0.25
C ASN A 85 -16.43 -1.62 0.29
N SER A 86 -15.86 -1.36 1.47
CA SER A 86 -14.42 -1.33 1.68
C SER A 86 -14.01 -2.05 2.96
N VAL A 87 -12.80 -2.57 2.96
CA VAL A 87 -12.18 -3.32 4.04
C VAL A 87 -10.99 -2.55 4.59
N CYS A 88 -10.81 -2.59 5.91
CA CYS A 88 -9.63 -2.05 6.56
C CYS A 88 -8.42 -2.93 6.25
N ALA A 89 -7.32 -2.29 5.85
CA ALA A 89 -6.02 -2.92 5.73
C ALA A 89 -4.95 -2.10 6.49
N PRO A 90 -3.96 -2.75 7.12
CA PRO A 90 -2.84 -2.03 7.73
C PRO A 90 -2.01 -1.33 6.64
N ASN A 91 -1.43 -0.18 6.97
CA ASN A 91 -0.56 0.59 6.08
C ASN A 91 0.73 1.11 6.75
N GLY A 92 1.12 0.50 7.87
CA GLY A 92 2.26 0.95 8.69
C GLY A 92 1.95 0.86 10.19
N PRO A 93 2.92 1.11 11.07
CA PRO A 93 2.70 1.15 12.52
C PRO A 93 1.69 2.25 12.89
N GLY A 94 0.51 1.85 13.36
CA GLY A 94 -0.59 2.79 13.69
C GLY A 94 -1.29 3.40 12.47
N LEU A 95 -0.98 2.94 11.26
CA LEU A 95 -1.54 3.47 10.01
C LEU A 95 -2.48 2.45 9.39
N ILE A 96 -3.61 2.94 8.89
CA ILE A 96 -4.61 2.15 8.18
C ILE A 96 -4.84 2.71 6.77
N GLN A 97 -5.34 1.85 5.89
CA GLN A 97 -5.87 2.24 4.60
C GLN A 97 -7.17 1.46 4.34
N CYS A 98 -8.06 2.03 3.53
CA CYS A 98 -9.29 1.37 3.12
C CYS A 98 -9.15 0.90 1.68
N LEU A 99 -9.29 -0.41 1.48
CA LEU A 99 -9.26 -1.05 0.18
C LEU A 99 -10.68 -1.42 -0.21
N CYS A 100 -11.02 -1.33 -1.50
CA CYS A 100 -12.34 -1.77 -1.92
C CYS A 100 -12.48 -3.28 -1.75
N ASP A 101 -13.61 -3.70 -1.20
CA ASP A 101 -13.95 -5.11 -1.13
C ASP A 101 -14.30 -5.61 -2.52
N ASN A 102 -14.02 -6.86 -2.83
CA ASN A 102 -14.37 -7.41 -4.15
C ASN A 102 -15.89 -7.65 -4.22
N PRO A 103 -16.60 -7.21 -5.29
CA PRO A 103 -16.13 -6.76 -6.60
C PRO A 103 -16.16 -5.23 -6.82
N PHE A 104 -16.09 -4.45 -5.75
CA PHE A 104 -16.14 -2.99 -5.79
C PHE A 104 -14.79 -2.37 -6.16
N HIS A 105 -14.84 -1.21 -6.81
CA HIS A 105 -13.67 -0.47 -7.24
C HIS A 105 -13.97 1.02 -7.46
N GLY A 106 -12.92 1.78 -7.77
CA GLY A 106 -13.01 3.21 -8.04
C GLY A 106 -13.03 4.09 -6.80
N TYR A 107 -13.26 5.39 -6.99
CA TYR A 107 -13.31 6.35 -5.89
C TYR A 107 -14.41 5.99 -4.90
N LYS A 108 -14.06 5.84 -3.62
CA LYS A 108 -14.95 5.45 -2.53
C LYS A 108 -15.68 4.10 -2.74
N CYS A 109 -15.16 3.21 -3.59
CA CYS A 109 -15.71 1.86 -3.80
C CYS A 109 -17.19 1.85 -4.24
N LEU A 110 -17.59 2.87 -5.01
CA LEU A 110 -18.99 3.04 -5.46
C LEU A 110 -19.31 2.30 -6.77
N ARG A 111 -18.31 1.74 -7.46
CA ARG A 111 -18.53 1.00 -8.71
C ARG A 111 -18.40 -0.49 -8.43
N GLU A 112 -19.35 -1.26 -8.95
CA GLU A 112 -19.37 -2.71 -8.81
C GLU A 112 -19.13 -3.38 -10.17
N GLY A 113 -18.46 -4.52 -10.18
CA GLY A 113 -18.27 -5.34 -11.37
C GLY A 113 -16.97 -5.04 -12.12
N THR A 114 -16.90 -5.46 -13.39
CA THR A 114 -15.69 -5.32 -14.21
C THR A 114 -15.87 -4.26 -15.28
N PHE A 115 -14.80 -3.54 -15.59
CA PHE A 115 -14.81 -2.61 -16.70
C PHE A 115 -15.01 -3.39 -18.02
N PRO A 116 -16.00 -3.03 -18.87
CA PRO A 116 -16.33 -3.80 -20.07
C PRO A 116 -15.31 -3.55 -21.19
N MET A 117 -14.13 -4.15 -21.04
CA MET A 117 -12.94 -3.90 -21.87
C MET A 117 -13.21 -4.18 -23.36
N LEU A 118 -13.98 -5.22 -23.68
CA LEU A 118 -14.31 -5.59 -25.05
C LEU A 118 -15.22 -4.57 -25.74
N LEU A 119 -16.22 -4.02 -25.04
CA LEU A 119 -17.11 -3.00 -25.59
C LEU A 119 -16.34 -1.71 -25.87
N PHE A 120 -15.58 -1.24 -24.88
CA PHE A 120 -14.81 -0.01 -25.02
C PHE A 120 -13.71 -0.16 -26.08
N GLY A 121 -12.91 -1.23 -26.01
CA GLY A 121 -11.85 -1.52 -26.96
C GLY A 121 -12.37 -1.78 -28.37
N GLY A 122 -13.52 -2.43 -28.51
CA GLY A 122 -14.17 -2.67 -29.81
C GLY A 122 -14.61 -1.38 -30.48
N ILE A 123 -15.28 -0.48 -29.76
CA ILE A 123 -15.71 0.82 -30.29
C ILE A 123 -14.49 1.68 -30.66
N LEU A 124 -13.50 1.79 -29.77
CA LEU A 124 -12.27 2.54 -30.06
C LEU A 124 -11.50 1.96 -31.24
N GLY A 125 -11.33 0.63 -31.28
CA GLY A 125 -10.64 -0.07 -32.35
C GLY A 125 -11.33 0.16 -33.70
N THR A 126 -12.64 -0.04 -33.77
CA THR A 126 -13.42 0.16 -35.00
C THR A 126 -13.39 1.60 -35.49
N ALA A 127 -13.55 2.59 -34.60
CA ALA A 127 -13.43 4.01 -34.94
C ALA A 127 -12.03 4.34 -35.49
N THR A 128 -10.97 3.82 -34.86
CA THR A 128 -9.58 4.06 -35.25
C THR A 128 -9.27 3.43 -36.61
N VAL A 129 -9.67 2.18 -36.84
CA VAL A 129 -9.47 1.48 -38.11
C VAL A 129 -10.25 2.18 -39.22
N SER A 130 -11.49 2.57 -38.96
CA SER A 130 -12.33 3.28 -39.94
C SER A 130 -11.69 4.61 -40.34
N LEU A 131 -11.25 5.41 -39.35
CA LEU A 131 -10.57 6.67 -39.61
C LEU A 131 -9.25 6.46 -40.37
N SER A 132 -8.48 5.44 -40.02
CA SER A 132 -7.23 5.10 -40.71
C SER A 132 -7.47 4.73 -42.17
N LEU A 133 -8.51 3.92 -42.45
CA LEU A 133 -8.89 3.55 -43.82
C LEU A 133 -9.39 4.75 -44.62
N LEU A 134 -10.19 5.64 -44.01
CA LEU A 134 -10.65 6.88 -44.63
C LEU A 134 -9.49 7.82 -44.96
N LEU A 135 -8.58 8.03 -44.01
CA LEU A 135 -7.38 8.84 -44.23
C LEU A 135 -6.49 8.22 -45.30
N TRP A 136 -6.28 6.90 -45.27
CA TRP A 136 -5.53 6.20 -46.31
C TRP A 136 -6.15 6.38 -47.69
N GLY A 137 -7.46 6.16 -47.81
CA GLY A 137 -8.18 6.29 -49.07
C GLY A 137 -8.18 7.71 -49.63
N THR A 138 -8.36 8.71 -48.77
CA THR A 138 -8.37 10.13 -49.18
C THR A 138 -6.96 10.67 -49.45
N GLN A 139 -5.98 10.36 -48.61
CA GLN A 139 -4.60 10.84 -48.79
C GLN A 139 -3.88 10.13 -49.94
N ARG A 140 -4.03 8.81 -50.13
CA ARG A 140 -3.43 8.13 -51.30
C ARG A 140 -4.03 8.57 -52.63
N ARG A 141 -5.30 8.97 -52.66
CA ARG A 141 -5.92 9.52 -53.89
C ARG A 141 -5.33 10.88 -54.27
N LYS A 142 -4.83 11.66 -53.31
CA LYS A 142 -4.16 12.95 -53.56
C LYS A 142 -2.69 12.80 -53.99
N ALA A 143 -2.07 11.64 -53.78
CA ALA A 143 -0.70 11.36 -54.23
C ALA A 143 -0.60 10.86 -55.68
N LYS A 144 -1.74 10.69 -56.39
CA LYS A 144 -1.79 10.21 -57.79
C LYS A 144 -2.16 11.30 -58.81
N THR A 145 -1.98 12.57 -58.49
CA THR A 145 -2.06 13.64 -59.50
C THR A 145 -0.63 14.03 -59.89
N PRO A 146 -0.18 13.80 -61.15
CA PRO A 146 1.10 14.30 -61.66
C PRO A 146 1.15 15.82 -61.75
#